data_AF-A0A1F8YBQ5-F1
#
_entry.id   AF-A0A1F8YBQ5-F1
#
_cell.length_a   1.000
_cell.length_b   1.000
_cell.length_c   1.000
_cell.angle_alpha   90.00
_cell.angle_beta   90.00
_cell.angle_gamma   90.00
#
_symmetry.space_group_name_H-M   'P 1'
#
loop_
_entity.id
_entity.type
_entity.pdbx_description
1 polymer ?
#
loop_
_entity_poly.entity_id
_entity_poly.type
_entity_poly.pdbx_seq_one_letter_code
_entity_poly.pdbx_strand_id
1 'polypeptide(L)' 'MQEKKKCLICGQPQPLKGGICDPCQERIRREALGEQANVRSQADKELKKHGVTPETGKERK' A
#
# COMPACT_ATOMS: atom_id res chain seq x y z
N MET A 1 -16.78 -7.76 -31.61
CA MET A 1 -16.25 -8.76 -30.66
C MET A 1 -16.10 -8.06 -29.31
N GLN A 2 -16.70 -8.56 -28.22
CA GLN A 2 -16.42 -8.01 -26.88
C GLN A 2 -15.07 -8.54 -26.42
N GLU A 3 -14.05 -7.69 -26.44
CA GLU A 3 -12.73 -8.01 -25.92
C GLU A 3 -12.86 -8.30 -24.42
N LYS A 4 -12.58 -9.55 -24.02
CA LYS A 4 -12.55 -9.93 -22.61
C LYS A 4 -11.41 -9.16 -21.95
N LYS A 5 -11.75 -8.18 -21.11
CA LYS A 5 -10.77 -7.38 -20.35
C LYS A 5 -9.90 -8.33 -19.51
N LYS A 6 -8.58 -8.17 -19.64
CA LYS A 6 -7.56 -8.92 -18.89
C LYS A 6 -7.02 -8.05 -17.77
N CYS A 7 -6.61 -8.68 -16.68
CA CYS A 7 -5.95 -7.98 -15.59
C CYS A 7 -4.66 -7.30 -16.09
N LEU A 8 -4.45 -6.03 -15.74
CA LEU A 8 -3.26 -5.27 -16.14
C LEU A 8 -1.96 -5.77 -15.49
N ILE A 9 -2.06 -6.58 -14.43
CA ILE A 9 -0.90 -7.08 -13.67
C ILE A 9 -0.54 -8.51 -14.09
N CYS A 10 -1.50 -9.43 -14.08
CA CYS A 10 -1.25 -10.84 -14.37
C CYS A 10 -1.71 -11.29 -15.76
N GLY A 11 -2.40 -10.45 -16.53
CA GLY A 11 -2.88 -10.77 -17.87
C GLY A 11 -4.02 -11.80 -17.93
N GLN A 12 -4.49 -12.31 -16.79
CA GLN A 12 -5.55 -13.32 -16.77
C GLN A 12 -6.93 -12.69 -17.05
N PRO A 13 -7.79 -13.36 -17.82
CA PRO A 13 -9.17 -12.92 -18.04
C PRO A 13 -10.01 -13.24 -16.81
N GLN A 14 -10.33 -12.22 -16.01
CA GLN A 14 -11.03 -12.32 -14.73
C GLN A 14 -11.99 -11.14 -14.56
N PRO A 15 -12.99 -11.20 -13.66
CA PRO A 15 -13.71 -10.01 -13.25
C PRO A 15 -12.72 -8.99 -12.67
N LEU A 16 -12.66 -7.81 -13.28
CA LEU A 16 -11.71 -6.76 -12.91
C LEU A 16 -12.44 -5.65 -12.17
N LYS A 17 -11.82 -5.14 -11.12
CA LYS A 17 -12.22 -3.91 -10.46
C LYS A 17 -11.20 -2.83 -10.83
N GLY A 18 -11.62 -1.85 -11.64
CA GLY A 18 -10.72 -0.81 -12.15
C GLY A 18 -9.58 -1.33 -13.06
N GLY A 19 -9.74 -2.49 -13.70
CA GLY A 19 -8.73 -3.07 -14.60
C GLY A 19 -7.75 -4.05 -13.96
N ILE A 20 -7.82 -4.26 -12.64
CA ILE A 20 -6.97 -5.20 -11.90
C ILE A 20 -7.87 -6.26 -11.23
N CYS A 21 -7.41 -7.50 -11.15
CA CYS A 21 -8.13 -8.56 -10.43
C CYS A 21 -7.89 -8.47 -8.92
N ASP A 22 -8.85 -8.92 -8.12
CA ASP A 22 -8.77 -8.94 -6.65
C ASP A 22 -7.44 -9.47 -6.07
N PRO A 23 -6.88 -10.62 -6.51
CA PRO A 23 -5.64 -11.13 -5.91
C PRO A 23 -4.43 -10.22 -6.21
N CYS A 24 -4.36 -9.63 -7.40
CA CYS A 24 -3.31 -8.65 -7.71
C CYS A 24 -3.48 -7.36 -6.91
N GLN A 25 -4.73 -6.91 -6.73
CA GLN A 25 -5.04 -5.73 -5.93
C GLN A 25 -4.67 -5.95 -4.45
N GLU A 26 -4.91 -7.15 -3.90
CA GLU A 26 -4.54 -7.48 -2.53
C GLU A 26 -3.02 -7.53 -2.33
N ARG A 27 -2.28 -8.09 -3.28
CA ARG A 27 -0.81 -8.08 -3.26
C ARG A 27 -0.25 -6.66 -3.22
N ILE A 28 -0.70 -5.80 -4.14
CA ILE A 28 -0.29 -4.39 -4.20
C ILE A 28 -0.57 -3.68 -2.86
N ARG A 29 -1.74 -3.93 -2.25
CA ARG A 29 -2.07 -3.36 -0.94
C ARG A 29 -1.13 -3.85 0.17
N ARG A 30 -0.83 -5.15 0.22
CA ARG A 30 0.10 -5.70 1.22
C ARG A 30 1.49 -5.11 1.07
N GLU A 31 1.96 -4.95 -0.17
CA GLU A 31 3.26 -4.34 -0.48
C GLU A 31 3.28 -2.86 -0.07
N ALA A 32 2.27 -2.09 -0.45
CA ALA A 32 2.17 -0.67 -0.09
C ALA A 32 2.10 -0.45 1.44
N LEU A 33 1.36 -1.29 2.16
CA LEU A 33 1.29 -1.23 3.62
C LEU A 33 2.62 -1.61 4.28
N GLY A 34 3.32 -2.62 3.73
CA GLY A 34 4.65 -3.01 4.20
C GLY A 34 5.68 -1.91 3.99
N GLU A 35 5.69 -1.30 2.81
CA GLU A 35 6.53 -0.15 2.50
C GLU A 35 6.22 1.04 3.41
N GLN A 36 4.93 1.35 3.62
CA GLN A 36 4.50 2.40 4.53
C GLN A 36 5.00 2.18 5.97
N ALA A 37 4.96 0.94 6.46
CA ALA A 37 5.49 0.59 7.79
C ALA A 37 7.00 0.78 7.88
N ASN A 38 7.75 0.42 6.83
CA ASN A 38 9.19 0.62 6.76
C ASN A 38 9.55 2.12 6.76
N VAL A 39 8.91 2.91 5.90
CA VAL A 39 9.08 4.37 5.81
C VAL A 39 8.80 5.02 7.16
N ARG A 40 7.73 4.63 7.85
CA ARG A 40 7.40 5.15 9.18
C ARG A 40 8.47 4.82 10.22
N SER A 41 9.01 3.62 10.21
CA SER A 41 10.10 3.20 11.11
C SER A 41 11.40 3.97 10.86
N GLN A 42 11.76 4.18 9.59
CA GLN A 42 12.91 5.02 9.24
C GLN A 42 12.70 6.47 9.66
N ALA A 43 11.52 7.04 9.40
CA ALA A 43 11.18 8.39 9.83
C ALA A 43 11.26 8.54 11.36
N ASP A 44 10.74 7.60 12.14
CA ASP A 44 10.86 7.58 13.61
C ASP A 44 12.31 7.55 14.07
N LYS A 45 13.14 6.71 13.42
CA LYS A 45 14.58 6.62 13.72
C LYS A 45 15.32 7.92 13.43
N GLU A 46 15.01 8.60 12.33
CA GLU A 46 15.61 9.90 12.02
C GLU A 46 15.15 10.98 13.02
N LEU A 47 13.85 11.04 13.35
CA LEU A 47 13.34 11.98 14.36
C LEU A 47 14.05 11.80 15.71
N LYS A 48 14.24 10.55 16.14
CA LYS A 48 15.01 10.24 17.36
C LYS A 48 16.46 10.71 17.30
N LYS A 49 17.15 10.61 16.15
CA LYS A 49 18.51 11.15 15.99
C LYS A 49 18.56 12.67 16.18
N HIS A 50 17.49 13.36 15.78
CA HIS A 50 17.33 14.79 15.97
C HIS A 50 16.77 15.17 17.36
N GLY A 51 16.64 14.21 18.29
CA GLY A 51 16.10 14.44 19.64
C GLY A 51 14.59 14.69 19.66
N VAL A 52 13.90 14.48 18.55
CA VAL A 52 12.45 14.63 18.44
C VAL A 52 11.80 13.29 18.76
N THR A 53 11.02 13.23 19.83
CA THR A 53 10.19 12.07 20.12
C THR A 53 8.87 12.24 19.37
N PRO A 54 8.57 11.43 18.34
CA PRO A 54 7.31 11.56 17.62
C PRO A 54 6.15 11.21 18.55
N GLU A 55 5.24 12.16 18.69
CA GLU A 55 4.03 11.99 19.50
C GLU A 55 3.13 10.99 18.77
N THR A 56 3.14 9.73 19.20
CA THR A 56 2.18 8.73 18.70
C THR A 56 0.79 9.09 19.22
N GLY A 57 0.10 9.97 18.50
CA GLY A 57 -1.36 10.03 18.41
C GLY A 57 -2.14 10.00 19.72
N LYS A 58 -1.93 10.97 20.61
CA LYS A 58 -2.91 11.32 21.65
C LYS A 58 -3.08 12.83 21.77
N GLU A 59 -3.60 13.48 20.72
CA GLU A 59 -4.35 14.71 20.96
C GLU A 59 -5.32 15.01 19.80
N ARG A 60 -6.57 14.56 19.97
CA ARG A 60 -7.77 15.30 19.57
C ARG A 60 -8.93 14.83 20.47
N LYS A 61 -8.90 15.26 21.73
CA LYS A 61 -10.02 15.89 22.47
C LYS A 61 -9.73 15.91 23.97
#